data_AF-A0A914FSM0-F1
#
_entry.id   AF-A0A914FSM0-F1
#
_cell.length_a   1.000
_cell.length_b   1.000
_cell.length_c   1.000
_cell.angle_alpha   90.00
_cell.angle_beta   90.00
_cell.angle_gamma   90.00
#
_symmetry.space_group_name_H-M   'P 1'
#
loop_
_entity.id
_entity.type
_entity.pdbx_description
1 polymer ?
#
loop_
_entity_poly.entity_id
_entity_poly.type
_entity_poly.pdbx_seq_one_letter_code
_entity_poly.pdbx_strand_id
1 'polypeptide(L)'
;MDPNTKIAGTSLLLKPMLELLEQKHPYYRRLTNLGKSVTSFDVANVSTGFGHGSIVYKINLHFTSHNGLPPETLPVALKVPGAQIYLQQESKFRAILPDNLEERISREISNVHKTECLFYREISPTLNIKMPKIYATKEWIVGGEQGYILMDDLSEEGIVLSKYDSVSP
;
A
#
# COMPACT_ATOMS: atom_id res chain seq x y z
N MET A 1 6.95 -12.09 -17.01
CA MET A 1 6.66 -10.69 -16.62
C MET A 1 7.96 -9.90 -16.62
N ASP A 2 7.96 -8.66 -17.10
CA ASP A 2 9.18 -7.82 -17.15
C ASP A 2 9.60 -7.43 -15.71
N PRO A 3 10.86 -7.71 -15.30
CA PRO A 3 11.36 -7.34 -13.97
C PRO A 3 11.32 -5.83 -13.68
N ASN A 4 11.25 -4.97 -14.71
CA ASN A 4 11.19 -3.51 -14.58
C ASN A 4 9.76 -2.95 -14.64
N THR A 5 8.75 -3.81 -14.54
CA THR A 5 7.35 -3.36 -14.55
C THR A 5 7.09 -2.45 -13.34
N LYS A 6 6.66 -1.21 -13.61
CA LYS A 6 6.19 -0.27 -12.58
C LYS A 6 4.76 -0.59 -12.18
N ILE A 7 4.46 -0.39 -10.90
CA ILE A 7 3.08 -0.45 -10.41
C ILE A 7 2.39 0.85 -10.82
N ALA A 8 1.28 0.73 -11.55
CA ALA A 8 0.54 1.88 -12.06
C ALA A 8 0.21 2.88 -10.94
N GLY A 9 0.48 4.17 -11.19
CA GLY A 9 0.26 5.24 -10.22
C GLY A 9 1.40 5.45 -9.21
N THR A 10 2.50 4.70 -9.30
CA THR A 10 3.65 4.83 -8.38
C THR A 10 4.98 4.87 -9.15
N SER A 11 6.07 5.22 -8.46
CA SER A 11 7.44 5.04 -8.98
C SER A 11 8.05 3.68 -8.61
N LEU A 12 7.28 2.82 -7.94
CA LEU A 12 7.77 1.54 -7.41
C LEU A 12 7.78 0.46 -8.47
N LEU A 13 8.81 -0.39 -8.41
CA LEU A 13 8.96 -1.56 -9.27
C LEU A 13 8.30 -2.78 -8.61
N LEU A 14 7.69 -3.63 -9.42
CA LEU A 14 7.02 -4.83 -8.94
C LEU A 14 8.00 -5.88 -8.42
N LYS A 15 9.14 -6.08 -9.10
CA LYS A 15 10.09 -7.14 -8.76
C LYS A 15 10.60 -7.09 -7.31
N PRO A 16 11.08 -5.95 -6.77
CA PRO A 16 11.49 -5.86 -5.37
C PRO A 16 10.37 -6.25 -4.39
N MET A 17 9.10 -5.97 -4.72
CA MET A 17 7.98 -6.40 -3.87
C MET A 17 7.76 -7.90 -3.92
N LEU A 18 7.85 -8.52 -5.10
CA LEU A 18 7.74 -9.98 -5.23
C LEU A 18 8.85 -10.68 -4.44
N GLU A 19 10.06 -10.14 -4.45
CA GLU A 19 11.18 -10.64 -3.63
C GLU A 19 10.89 -10.54 -2.13
N LEU A 20 10.30 -9.42 -1.67
CA LEU A 20 9.87 -9.25 -0.28
C LEU A 20 8.75 -10.23 0.11
N LEU A 21 7.81 -10.49 -0.80
CA LEU A 21 6.72 -11.44 -0.57
C LEU A 21 7.23 -12.87 -0.52
N GLU A 22 8.13 -13.28 -1.41
CA GLU A 22 8.82 -14.57 -1.34
C GLU A 22 9.54 -14.73 0.01
N GLN A 23 10.19 -13.68 0.52
CA GLN A 23 10.89 -13.75 1.80
C GLN A 23 9.97 -13.80 3.02
N LYS A 24 8.77 -13.20 2.97
CA LYS A 24 7.99 -12.91 4.20
C LYS A 24 6.53 -13.38 4.18
N HIS A 25 5.96 -13.64 3.01
CA HIS A 25 4.57 -14.05 2.83
C HIS A 25 4.45 -15.58 2.74
N PRO A 26 3.88 -16.27 3.76
CA PRO A 26 3.84 -17.73 3.80
C PRO A 26 3.06 -18.34 2.64
N TYR A 27 1.92 -17.74 2.28
CA TYR A 27 1.12 -18.20 1.14
C TYR A 27 1.86 -18.07 -0.20
N TYR A 28 2.48 -16.91 -0.46
CA TYR A 28 3.31 -16.70 -1.65
C TYR A 28 4.37 -17.81 -1.79
N ARG A 29 5.15 -18.07 -0.72
CA ARG A 29 6.14 -19.17 -0.71
C ARG A 29 5.54 -20.53 -0.97
N ARG A 30 4.35 -20.80 -0.41
CA ARG A 30 3.66 -22.06 -0.66
C ARG A 30 3.35 -22.23 -2.14
N LEU A 31 2.86 -21.18 -2.80
CA LEU A 31 2.56 -21.22 -4.24
C LEU A 31 3.82 -21.43 -5.06
N THR A 32 4.91 -20.71 -4.77
CA THR A 32 6.18 -20.86 -5.49
C THR A 32 6.82 -22.23 -5.28
N ASN A 33 6.76 -22.78 -4.06
CA ASN A 33 7.20 -24.16 -3.77
C ASN A 33 6.37 -25.23 -4.49
N LEU A 34 5.12 -24.95 -4.84
CA LEU A 34 4.27 -25.84 -5.66
C LEU A 34 4.56 -25.73 -7.17
N GLY A 35 5.58 -24.95 -7.55
CA GLY A 35 5.95 -24.70 -8.94
C GLY A 35 5.05 -23.67 -9.64
N LYS A 36 4.27 -22.88 -8.89
CA LYS A 36 3.49 -21.78 -9.45
C LYS A 36 4.34 -20.52 -9.57
N SER A 37 4.04 -19.71 -10.57
CA SER A 37 4.72 -18.43 -10.77
C SER A 37 3.72 -17.32 -11.07
N VAL A 38 4.06 -16.09 -10.67
CA VAL A 38 3.26 -14.90 -11.02
C VAL A 38 3.39 -14.63 -12.51
N THR A 39 2.29 -14.74 -13.25
CA THR A 39 2.28 -14.49 -14.71
C THR A 39 1.74 -13.12 -15.08
N SER A 40 0.81 -12.61 -14.28
CA SER A 40 0.16 -11.30 -14.46
C SER A 40 -0.23 -10.73 -13.10
N PHE A 41 -0.58 -9.45 -13.09
CA PHE A 41 -1.14 -8.79 -11.92
C PHE A 41 -2.08 -7.67 -12.37
N ASP A 42 -3.02 -7.32 -11.52
CA ASP A 42 -3.84 -6.11 -11.66
C ASP A 42 -3.72 -5.23 -10.40
N VAL A 43 -4.01 -3.95 -10.58
CA VAL A 43 -3.87 -2.93 -9.54
C VAL A 43 -5.13 -2.08 -9.53
N ALA A 44 -5.75 -1.97 -8.36
CA ALA A 44 -6.89 -1.10 -8.12
C ALA A 44 -6.57 -0.09 -7.02
N ASN A 45 -6.83 1.19 -7.25
CA ASN A 45 -6.83 2.20 -6.18
C ASN A 45 -8.11 2.02 -5.36
N VAL A 46 -7.97 1.67 -4.08
CA VAL A 46 -9.07 1.41 -3.15
C VAL A 46 -9.25 2.53 -2.10
N SER A 47 -8.53 3.64 -2.22
CA SER A 47 -8.60 4.76 -1.27
C SER A 47 -9.59 5.87 -1.67
N THR A 48 -10.57 5.57 -2.54
CA THR A 48 -11.53 6.57 -3.04
C THR A 48 -12.42 7.11 -1.91
N GLY A 49 -12.65 8.43 -1.90
CA GLY A 49 -13.68 9.07 -1.05
C GLY A 49 -13.25 9.66 0.30
N PHE A 50 -11.98 9.54 0.74
CA PHE A 50 -11.65 9.75 2.16
C PHE A 50 -10.39 10.59 2.47
N GLY A 51 -10.03 11.58 1.64
CA GLY A 51 -9.12 12.68 2.06
C GLY A 51 -7.78 12.25 2.71
N HIS A 52 -7.20 11.14 2.27
CA HIS A 52 -6.03 10.54 2.91
C HIS A 52 -4.72 11.15 2.44
N GLY A 53 -3.71 11.23 3.31
CA GLY A 53 -2.32 11.53 2.93
C GLY A 53 -1.60 10.37 2.22
N SER A 54 -2.34 9.38 1.73
CA SER A 54 -1.80 8.21 1.03
C SER A 54 -2.84 7.61 0.11
N ILE A 55 -2.37 7.02 -0.99
CA ILE A 55 -3.17 6.14 -1.83
C ILE A 55 -2.96 4.71 -1.36
N VAL A 56 -4.04 3.93 -1.26
CA VAL A 56 -3.97 2.49 -0.99
C VAL A 56 -4.34 1.75 -2.25
N TYR A 57 -3.45 0.87 -2.70
CA TYR A 57 -3.66 0.00 -3.85
C TYR A 57 -3.91 -1.43 -3.37
N LYS A 58 -4.93 -2.07 -3.94
CA LYS A 58 -5.06 -3.53 -3.94
C LYS A 58 -4.34 -4.05 -5.17
N ILE A 59 -3.40 -4.96 -4.96
CA ILE A 59 -2.64 -5.63 -6.03
C ILE A 59 -3.01 -7.10 -5.99
N ASN A 60 -3.56 -7.60 -7.09
CA ASN A 60 -3.88 -9.01 -7.23
C ASN A 60 -2.79 -9.67 -8.06
N LEU A 61 -2.04 -10.59 -7.46
CA LEU A 61 -1.00 -11.37 -8.15
C LEU A 61 -1.61 -12.66 -8.67
N HIS A 62 -1.57 -12.89 -9.98
CA HIS A 62 -2.11 -14.10 -10.59
C HIS A 62 -1.02 -15.13 -10.82
N PHE A 63 -1.20 -16.29 -10.20
CA PHE A 63 -0.32 -17.44 -10.29
C PHE A 63 -0.89 -18.47 -11.26
N THR A 64 -0.03 -18.98 -12.12
CA THR A 64 -0.34 -20.17 -12.93
C THR A 64 0.75 -21.21 -12.76
N SER A 65 0.46 -22.43 -13.20
CA SER A 65 1.39 -23.56 -13.11
C SER A 65 1.58 -24.25 -14.46
N HIS A 66 2.78 -24.77 -14.68
CA HIS A 66 3.08 -25.64 -15.81
C HIS A 66 2.74 -27.12 -15.56
N ASN A 67 2.43 -27.49 -14.31
CA ASN A 67 2.11 -28.87 -13.90
C ASN A 67 0.60 -29.17 -13.80
N GLY A 68 -0.26 -28.32 -14.39
CA GLY A 68 -1.71 -28.52 -14.42
C GLY A 68 -2.46 -28.16 -13.12
N LEU A 69 -1.78 -27.62 -12.10
CA LEU A 69 -2.45 -27.05 -10.93
C LEU A 69 -3.32 -25.83 -11.32
N PRO A 70 -4.49 -25.64 -10.66
CA PRO A 70 -5.39 -24.54 -10.98
C PRO A 70 -4.73 -23.17 -10.74
N PRO A 71 -5.14 -22.13 -11.49
CA PRO A 71 -4.66 -20.77 -11.25
C PRO A 71 -5.11 -20.28 -9.86
N GLU A 72 -4.32 -19.39 -9.28
CA GLU A 72 -4.62 -18.79 -7.98
C GLU A 72 -4.33 -17.29 -7.99
N THR A 73 -5.04 -16.55 -7.16
CA THR A 73 -4.84 -15.10 -7.00
C THR A 73 -4.48 -14.81 -5.54
N LEU A 74 -3.42 -14.02 -5.35
CA LEU A 74 -3.04 -13.51 -4.04
C LEU A 74 -3.24 -11.99 -4.01
N PRO A 75 -4.22 -11.48 -3.24
CA PRO A 75 -4.36 -10.05 -3.01
C PRO A 75 -3.35 -9.56 -1.96
N VAL A 76 -2.72 -8.43 -2.22
CA VAL A 76 -1.90 -7.69 -1.25
C VAL A 76 -2.24 -6.20 -1.29
N ALA A 77 -2.09 -5.52 -0.16
CA ALA A 77 -2.31 -4.08 -0.08
C ALA A 77 -0.97 -3.33 -0.09
N LEU A 78 -0.90 -2.27 -0.89
CA LEU A 78 0.22 -1.36 -0.98
C LEU A 78 -0.25 0.06 -0.69
N LYS A 79 0.15 0.61 0.45
CA LYS A 79 -0.09 2.01 0.80
C LYS A 79 1.10 2.86 0.42
N VAL A 80 0.85 3.95 -0.30
CA VAL A 80 1.88 4.87 -0.81
C VAL A 80 1.52 6.30 -0.38
N PRO A 81 2.39 6.97 0.41
CA PRO A 81 2.18 8.36 0.79
C PRO A 81 2.33 9.31 -0.41
N GLY A 82 1.54 10.38 -0.43
CA GLY A 82 1.60 11.35 -1.51
C GLY A 82 0.70 12.57 -1.30
N ALA A 83 1.22 13.75 -1.64
CA ALA A 83 0.51 15.02 -1.55
C ALA A 83 -0.53 15.22 -2.67
N GLN A 84 -0.51 14.37 -3.70
CA GLN A 84 -1.33 14.53 -4.90
C GLN A 84 -2.83 14.55 -4.58
N ILE A 85 -3.27 13.83 -3.55
CA ILE A 85 -4.68 13.81 -3.13
C ILE A 85 -5.14 15.20 -2.67
N TYR A 86 -4.34 15.90 -1.86
CA TYR A 86 -4.65 17.26 -1.42
C TYR A 86 -4.60 18.25 -2.59
N LEU A 87 -3.60 18.13 -3.46
CA LEU A 87 -3.42 19.04 -4.59
C LEU A 87 -4.50 18.90 -5.67
N GLN A 88 -5.13 17.73 -5.80
CA GLN A 88 -6.23 17.49 -6.74
C GLN A 88 -7.54 18.15 -6.27
N GLN A 89 -7.80 18.15 -4.95
CA GLN A 89 -8.97 18.83 -4.37
C GLN A 89 -8.83 20.36 -4.41
N GLU A 90 -7.61 20.86 -4.32
CA GLU A 90 -7.24 22.28 -4.33
C GLU A 90 -7.08 22.89 -5.74
N SER A 91 -7.43 22.15 -6.81
CA SER A 91 -7.25 22.60 -8.21
C SER A 91 -7.93 23.93 -8.55
N LYS A 92 -8.92 24.37 -7.75
CA LYS A 92 -9.57 25.69 -7.87
C LYS A 92 -8.79 26.84 -7.21
N PHE A 93 -7.80 26.56 -6.36
CA PHE A 93 -7.08 27.57 -5.56
C PHE A 93 -5.59 27.67 -5.89
N ARG A 94 -5.07 26.85 -6.80
CA ARG A 94 -3.63 26.83 -7.19
C ARG A 94 -3.01 28.19 -7.50
N ALA A 95 -3.78 29.18 -7.98
CA ALA A 95 -3.29 30.53 -8.27
C ALA A 95 -3.01 31.40 -7.03
N ILE A 96 -3.47 30.98 -5.84
CA ILE A 96 -3.40 31.73 -4.57
C ILE A 96 -2.53 30.99 -3.54
N LEU A 97 -2.12 29.76 -3.86
CA LEU A 97 -1.33 28.94 -2.94
C LEU A 97 0.14 29.40 -2.95
N PRO A 98 0.82 29.40 -1.78
CA PRO A 98 2.24 29.70 -1.71
C PRO A 98 3.06 28.73 -2.58
N ASP A 99 4.11 29.22 -3.23
CA ASP A 99 5.01 28.42 -4.09
C ASP A 99 5.61 27.18 -3.38
N ASN A 100 5.65 27.17 -2.04
CA ASN A 100 6.19 26.06 -1.24
C ASN A 100 5.13 25.13 -0.63
N LEU A 101 3.84 25.28 -0.97
CA LEU A 101 2.77 24.53 -0.31
C LEU A 101 2.90 23.02 -0.54
N GLU A 102 3.19 22.59 -1.77
CA GLU A 102 3.36 21.16 -2.10
C GLU A 102 4.48 20.53 -1.28
N GLU A 103 5.61 21.22 -1.13
CA GLU A 103 6.75 20.75 -0.33
C GLU A 103 6.38 20.69 1.16
N ARG A 104 5.64 21.67 1.68
CA ARG A 104 5.15 21.68 3.07
C ARG A 104 4.20 20.51 3.33
N ILE A 105 3.18 20.31 2.48
CA ILE A 105 2.24 19.18 2.60
C ILE A 105 2.99 17.85 2.51
N SER A 106 3.93 17.73 1.57
CA SER A 106 4.73 16.51 1.41
C SER A 106 5.55 16.19 2.66
N ARG A 107 6.15 17.20 3.31
CA ARG A 107 6.87 17.02 4.58
C ARG A 107 5.97 16.54 5.71
N GLU A 108 4.79 17.13 5.87
CA GLU A 108 3.84 16.70 6.90
C GLU A 108 3.38 15.26 6.69
N ILE A 109 3.03 14.91 5.44
CA ILE A 109 2.64 13.53 5.09
C ILE A 109 3.81 12.56 5.31
N SER A 110 5.04 12.94 4.94
CA SER A 110 6.23 12.13 5.18
C SER A 110 6.44 11.85 6.69
N ASN A 111 6.26 12.86 7.55
CA ASN A 111 6.35 12.70 9.01
C ASN A 111 5.27 11.74 9.56
N VAL A 112 4.03 11.87 9.10
CA VAL A 112 2.93 10.96 9.49
C VAL A 112 3.21 9.53 9.01
N HIS A 113 3.61 9.37 7.75
CA HIS A 113 3.95 8.06 7.18
C HIS A 113 5.14 7.41 7.89
N LYS A 114 6.15 8.19 8.28
CA LYS A 114 7.27 7.71 9.10
C LYS A 114 6.80 7.19 10.45
N THR A 115 5.89 7.92 11.11
CA THR A 115 5.29 7.50 12.38
C THR A 115 4.51 6.19 12.21
N GLU A 116 3.76 6.05 11.11
CA GLU A 116 3.07 4.82 10.77
C GLU A 116 4.04 3.64 10.51
N CYS A 117 5.14 3.90 9.79
CA CYS A 117 6.19 2.89 9.58
C CYS A 117 6.81 2.43 10.91
N LEU A 118 7.07 3.35 11.82
CA LEU A 118 7.58 3.05 13.17
C LEU A 118 6.57 2.25 13.99
N PHE A 119 5.30 2.63 13.95
CA PHE A 119 4.24 1.90 14.62
C PHE A 119 4.21 0.43 14.18
N TYR A 120 4.20 0.19 12.87
CA TYR A 120 4.17 -1.18 12.34
C TYR A 120 5.44 -1.98 12.57
N ARG A 121 6.60 -1.33 12.68
CA ARG A 121 7.88 -2.01 12.92
C ARG A 121 8.09 -2.36 14.38
N GLU A 122 7.78 -1.43 15.29
CA GLU A 122 8.18 -1.52 16.70
C GLU A 122 7.01 -1.85 17.63
N ILE A 123 5.79 -1.38 17.31
CA ILE A 123 4.65 -1.43 18.23
C ILE A 123 3.66 -2.52 17.85
N SER A 124 3.25 -2.62 16.58
CA SER A 124 2.24 -3.60 16.17
C SER A 124 2.61 -5.06 16.52
N PRO A 125 3.89 -5.50 16.48
CA PRO A 125 4.25 -6.85 16.89
C PRO A 125 4.00 -7.15 18.38
N THR A 126 3.92 -6.11 19.23
CA THR A 126 3.69 -6.27 20.67
C THR A 126 2.21 -6.24 21.04
N LEU A 127 1.32 -5.92 20.10
CA LEU A 127 -0.12 -5.83 20.34
C LEU A 127 -0.77 -7.20 20.15
N ASN A 128 -1.63 -7.59 21.08
CA ASN A 128 -2.45 -8.81 20.96
C ASN A 128 -3.81 -8.49 20.30
N ILE A 129 -3.80 -7.84 19.15
CA ILE A 129 -4.99 -7.53 18.35
C ILE A 129 -4.76 -7.97 16.91
N LYS A 130 -5.84 -8.33 16.21
CA LYS A 130 -5.76 -8.69 14.79
C LYS A 130 -5.38 -7.45 13.98
N MET A 131 -4.23 -7.50 13.33
CA MET A 131 -3.70 -6.45 12.44
C MET A 131 -3.31 -7.09 11.11
N PRO A 132 -3.30 -6.33 10.00
CA PRO A 132 -2.71 -6.82 8.76
C PRO A 132 -1.25 -7.16 8.99
N LYS A 133 -0.79 -8.30 8.46
CA LYS A 133 0.63 -8.61 8.50
C LYS A 133 1.37 -7.64 7.60
N ILE A 134 2.42 -7.03 8.14
CA ILE A 134 3.27 -6.09 7.42
C ILE A 134 4.47 -6.85 6.85
N TYR A 135 4.62 -6.80 5.53
CA TYR A 135 5.73 -7.44 4.83
C TYR A 135 6.92 -6.49 4.71
N ALA A 136 6.68 -5.21 4.42
CA ALA A 136 7.72 -4.22 4.33
C ALA A 136 7.20 -2.82 4.58
N THR A 137 8.08 -1.98 5.11
CA THR A 137 7.87 -0.55 5.23
C THR A 137 9.08 0.18 4.68
N LYS A 138 8.86 1.30 4.00
CA LYS A 138 9.89 2.24 3.56
C LYS A 138 9.41 3.66 3.86
N GLU A 139 10.21 4.40 4.61
CA GLU A 139 9.94 5.81 4.89
C GLU A 139 9.98 6.62 3.58
N TRP A 140 9.17 7.67 3.49
CA TRP A 140 9.17 8.54 2.31
C TRP A 140 10.16 9.68 2.49
N ILE A 141 11.14 9.77 1.61
CA ILE A 141 12.09 10.89 1.55
C ILE A 141 11.55 11.89 0.52
N VAL A 142 11.08 13.06 0.98
CA VAL A 142 10.56 14.11 0.10
C VAL A 142 11.65 14.55 -0.89
N GLY A 143 11.32 14.57 -2.19
CA GLY A 143 12.28 14.85 -3.27
C GLY A 143 13.26 13.71 -3.60
N GLY A 144 13.18 12.58 -2.88
CA GLY A 144 14.02 11.41 -3.08
C GLY A 144 13.20 10.15 -3.35
N GLU A 145 13.42 9.11 -2.54
CA GLU A 145 12.77 7.81 -2.74
C GLU A 145 11.34 7.79 -2.20
N GLN A 146 10.41 7.26 -3.01
CA GLN A 146 9.02 7.05 -2.61
C GLN A 146 8.91 6.02 -1.47
N GLY A 147 8.19 6.39 -0.41
CA GLY A 147 7.88 5.48 0.69
C GLY A 147 6.73 4.53 0.36
N TYR A 148 6.59 3.47 1.14
CA TYR A 148 5.45 2.55 1.04
C TYR A 148 5.27 1.69 2.29
N ILE A 149 4.10 1.09 2.42
CA ILE A 149 3.81 -0.02 3.32
C ILE A 149 3.17 -1.14 2.49
N LEU A 150 3.79 -2.33 2.51
CA LEU A 150 3.28 -3.54 1.87
C LEU A 150 2.75 -4.47 2.95
N MET A 151 1.49 -4.89 2.83
CA MET A 151 0.78 -5.63 3.87
C MET A 151 -0.29 -6.56 3.31
N ASP A 152 -0.87 -7.38 4.17
CA ASP A 152 -2.07 -8.16 3.86
C ASP A 152 -3.21 -7.25 3.35
N ASP A 153 -3.94 -7.74 2.36
CA ASP A 153 -5.26 -7.19 2.02
C ASP A 153 -6.31 -7.85 2.91
N LEU A 154 -6.92 -7.06 3.81
CA LEU A 154 -8.00 -7.52 4.69
C LEU A 154 -9.38 -7.06 4.22
N SER A 155 -9.54 -6.63 2.95
CA SER A 155 -10.79 -6.04 2.46
C SER A 155 -12.01 -6.95 2.61
N GLU A 156 -11.82 -8.28 2.59
CA GLU A 156 -12.90 -9.26 2.72
C GLU A 156 -13.16 -9.70 4.17
N GLU A 157 -12.26 -9.36 5.09
CA GLU A 157 -12.32 -9.73 6.51
C GLU A 157 -12.55 -8.52 7.44
N GLY A 158 -12.46 -7.31 6.90
CA GLY A 158 -12.57 -6.06 7.64
C GLY A 158 -14.01 -5.64 7.88
N ILE A 159 -14.32 -5.24 9.11
CA ILE A 159 -15.54 -4.51 9.45
C ILE A 159 -15.15 -3.06 9.70
N VAL A 160 -15.78 -2.12 9.00
CA VAL A 160 -15.65 -0.68 9.31
C VAL A 160 -16.48 -0.41 10.55
N LEU A 161 -15.82 -0.16 11.69
CA LEU A 161 -16.47 0.39 12.86
C LEU A 161 -16.62 1.91 12.66
N SER A 162 -17.76 2.31 12.10
CA SER A 162 -18.15 3.72 12.09
C SER A 162 -18.23 4.20 13.53
N LYS A 163 -17.52 5.30 13.85
CA LYS A 163 -17.76 6.03 15.10
C LYS A 163 -19.22 6.48 15.05
N TYR A 164 -20.07 5.95 15.93
CA TYR A 164 -21.37 6.56 16.17
C TYR A 164 -21.09 7.97 16.69
N ASP A 165 -21.62 8.98 15.98
CA ASP A 165 -21.74 10.32 16.54
C ASP A 165 -22.53 10.18 17.84
N SER A 166 -21.95 10.70 18.90
CA SER A 166 -22.62 10.86 20.18
C SER A 166 -24.00 11.49 19.93
N VAL A 167 -25.05 10.73 20.24
CA VAL A 167 -26.41 11.27 20.36
C VAL A 167 -26.31 12.39 21.39
N SER A 168 -26.37 13.63 20.91
CA SER A 168 -26.50 14.77 21.79
C SER A 168 -27.92 14.76 22.36
N PRO A 169 -28.10 14.98 23.67
CA PRO A 169 -29.41 15.06 24.29
C PRO A 169 -30.23 16.25 23.78
#